data_AF-A0A517TCJ0-F1
#
_entry.id   AF-A0A517TCJ0-F1
#
_cell.length_a   1.000
_cell.length_b   1.000
_cell.length_c   1.000
_cell.angle_alpha   90.00
_cell.angle_beta   90.00
_cell.angle_gamma   90.00
#
_symmetry.space_group_name_H-M   'P 1'
#
loop_
_entity.id
_entity.type
_entity.pdbx_description
1 polymer ?
#
loop_
_entity_poly.entity_id
_entity_poly.type
_entity_poly.pdbx_seq_one_letter_code
_entity_poly.pdbx_strand_id
1 'polypeptide(L)'
;MKYDLCLGSLRIGTVTEADSDFPNLRGVIEYDSMLSRVEVDESRRMSKFIELNCECSRLVDIEDEQDVKAELASVDEELEAYEDLISTDDWHLVSEQGDLIPILCPILRFSNEIVWRWNPES
;
A
#
# COMPACT_ATOMS: atom_id res chain seq x y z
N MET A 1 -16.69 0.11 5.82
CA MET A 1 -16.06 0.39 7.14
C MET A 1 -14.95 1.41 6.93
N LYS A 2 -14.53 2.16 7.95
CA LYS A 2 -13.35 3.04 7.86
C LYS A 2 -12.24 2.56 8.79
N TYR A 3 -11.00 2.67 8.33
CA TYR A 3 -9.80 2.32 9.08
C TYR A 3 -8.70 3.33 8.83
N ASP A 4 -7.80 3.51 9.78
CA ASP A 4 -6.50 4.15 9.51
C ASP A 4 -5.50 3.07 9.08
N LEU A 5 -4.88 3.25 7.91
CA LEU A 5 -3.78 2.41 7.45
C LEU A 5 -2.47 2.91 8.05
N CYS A 6 -1.72 2.00 8.65
CA CYS A 6 -0.47 2.30 9.32
C CYS A 6 0.63 1.28 8.97
N LEU A 7 1.87 1.75 9.04
CA LEU A 7 3.07 0.92 9.12
C LEU A 7 3.80 1.26 10.43
N GLY A 8 3.78 0.36 11.41
CA GLY A 8 4.27 0.67 12.76
C GLY A 8 3.57 1.92 13.33
N SER A 9 4.32 2.92 13.78
CA SER A 9 3.72 4.18 14.26
C SER A 9 3.36 5.18 13.15
N LEU A 10 3.71 4.90 11.89
CA LEU A 10 3.48 5.81 10.77
C LEU A 10 2.06 5.62 10.22
N ARG A 11 1.22 6.65 10.36
CA ARG A 11 -0.09 6.72 9.70
C ARG A 11 0.07 7.11 8.24
N ILE A 12 -0.49 6.30 7.34
CA ILE A 12 -0.39 6.47 5.89
C ILE A 12 -1.64 7.14 5.33
N GLY A 13 -2.82 6.79 5.82
CA GLY A 13 -4.07 7.35 5.33
C GLY A 13 -5.31 6.69 5.92
N THR A 14 -6.48 7.14 5.50
CA THR A 14 -7.77 6.54 5.88
C THR A 14 -8.28 5.66 4.76
N VAL A 15 -8.53 4.38 5.04
CA VAL A 15 -9.11 3.42 4.11
C VAL A 15 -10.61 3.32 4.35
N THR A 16 -11.41 3.48 3.30
CA THR A 16 -12.83 3.18 3.30
C THR A 16 -13.07 1.89 2.53
N GLU A 17 -13.43 0.83 3.24
CA GLU A 17 -13.78 -0.47 2.66
C GLU A 17 -15.08 -0.37 1.86
N ALA A 18 -15.04 -0.88 0.63
CA ALA A 18 -16.13 -0.80 -0.34
C ALA A 18 -16.63 -2.17 -0.80
N ASP A 19 -15.73 -3.14 -1.00
CA ASP A 19 -16.06 -4.48 -1.52
C ASP A 19 -15.09 -5.54 -0.97
N SER A 20 -15.48 -6.82 -1.06
CA SER A 20 -14.69 -7.95 -0.57
C SER A 20 -14.87 -9.19 -1.44
N ASP A 21 -13.76 -9.78 -1.87
CA ASP A 21 -13.72 -11.09 -2.53
C ASP A 21 -12.63 -11.94 -1.86
N PHE A 22 -13.04 -12.70 -0.85
CA PHE A 22 -12.14 -13.39 0.07
C PHE A 22 -11.04 -14.19 -0.68
N PRO A 23 -9.75 -14.02 -0.32
CA PRO A 23 -9.24 -13.30 0.86
C PRO A 23 -8.98 -11.80 0.65
N ASN A 24 -9.29 -11.25 -0.53
CA ASN A 24 -8.99 -9.87 -0.89
C ASN A 24 -10.10 -8.92 -0.44
N LEU A 25 -9.73 -7.87 0.29
CA LEU A 25 -10.59 -6.75 0.61
C LEU A 25 -10.21 -5.57 -0.26
N ARG A 26 -11.20 -4.75 -0.62
CA ARG A 26 -11.04 -3.63 -1.54
C ARG A 26 -11.67 -2.37 -0.97
N GLY A 27 -11.04 -1.24 -1.25
CA GLY A 27 -11.51 0.05 -0.77
C GLY A 27 -10.81 1.19 -1.46
N VAL A 28 -11.01 2.38 -0.89
CA VAL A 28 -10.38 3.61 -1.33
C VAL A 28 -9.56 4.18 -0.17
N ILE A 29 -8.34 4.65 -0.45
CA ILE A 29 -7.48 5.31 0.53
C ILE A 29 -7.44 6.83 0.30
N GLU A 30 -7.61 7.57 1.39
CA GLU A 30 -7.32 9.01 1.47
C GLU A 30 -5.98 9.18 2.19
N TYR A 31 -4.92 9.51 1.45
CA TYR A 31 -3.57 9.63 2.00
C TYR A 31 -3.45 10.79 3.00
N ASP A 32 -2.68 10.58 4.07
CA ASP A 32 -2.40 11.61 5.06
C ASP A 32 -1.53 12.72 4.45
N SER A 33 -1.96 13.97 4.62
CA SER A 33 -1.20 15.15 4.18
C SER A 33 0.22 15.24 4.74
N MET A 34 0.50 14.59 5.88
CA MET A 34 1.84 14.54 6.48
C MET A 34 2.82 13.73 5.63
N LEU A 35 2.38 12.76 4.83
CA LEU A 35 3.26 12.06 3.87
C LEU A 35 3.85 13.04 2.84
N SER A 36 3.07 14.04 2.44
CA SER A 36 3.53 15.11 1.54
C SER A 36 4.44 16.15 2.22
N ARG A 37 4.57 16.14 3.55
CA ARG A 37 5.46 17.05 4.28
C ARG A 37 6.83 16.40 4.41
N VAL A 38 7.67 16.70 3.43
CA VAL A 38 8.98 16.12 3.09
C VAL A 38 10.09 16.26 4.18
N GLU A 39 9.74 16.70 5.40
CA GLU A 39 10.71 17.03 6.46
C GLU A 39 11.23 15.81 7.25
N VAL A 40 10.59 14.64 7.12
CA VAL A 40 11.02 13.39 7.79
C VAL A 40 11.40 12.33 6.76
N ASP A 41 12.58 11.72 6.91
CA ASP A 41 13.12 10.73 5.96
C ASP A 41 12.18 9.53 5.76
N GLU A 42 11.52 9.06 6.83
CA GLU A 42 10.51 7.98 6.75
C GLU A 42 9.32 8.34 5.87
N SER A 43 8.77 9.56 5.97
CA SER A 43 7.64 10.00 5.15
C SER A 43 8.01 10.12 3.68
N ARG A 44 9.24 10.56 3.38
CA ARG A 44 9.75 10.59 2.00
C ARG A 44 9.93 9.19 1.44
N ARG A 45 10.50 8.29 2.23
CA ARG A 45 10.69 6.88 1.87
C ARG A 45 9.36 6.19 1.59
N MET A 46 8.37 6.37 2.48
CA MET A 46 7.03 5.84 2.31
C MET A 46 6.33 6.43 1.08
N SER A 47 6.45 7.74 0.84
CA SER A 47 5.86 8.38 -0.35
C SER A 47 6.44 7.80 -1.65
N LYS A 48 7.76 7.56 -1.70
CA LYS A 48 8.39 6.93 -2.87
C LYS A 48 7.97 5.46 -3.03
N PHE A 49 7.85 4.73 -1.93
CA PHE A 49 7.30 3.38 -1.94
C PHE A 49 5.87 3.34 -2.52
N ILE A 50 4.98 4.24 -2.08
CA ILE A 50 3.61 4.35 -2.58
C ILE A 50 3.60 4.64 -4.09
N GLU A 51 4.45 5.56 -4.55
CA GLU A 51 4.60 5.88 -5.98
C GLU A 51 4.99 4.64 -6.80
N LEU A 52 6.03 3.91 -6.35
CA LEU A 52 6.50 2.70 -7.02
C LEU A 52 5.48 1.56 -6.99
N ASN A 53 4.78 1.38 -5.87
CA ASN A 53 3.75 0.35 -5.72
C ASN A 53 2.55 0.63 -6.65
N CYS A 54 2.13 1.90 -6.75
CA CYS A 54 1.11 2.34 -7.69
C CYS A 54 1.53 2.11 -9.15
N GLU A 55 2.79 2.42 -9.48
CA GLU A 55 3.34 2.23 -10.82
C GLU A 55 3.45 0.75 -11.20
N CYS A 56 3.94 -0.10 -10.30
CA CYS A 56 3.97 -1.54 -10.48
C CYS A 56 2.56 -2.08 -10.72
N SER A 57 1.58 -1.72 -9.89
CA SER A 57 0.20 -2.17 -10.08
C SER A 57 -0.39 -1.67 -11.42
N ARG A 58 -0.06 -0.46 -11.86
CA ARG A 58 -0.52 0.09 -13.14
C ARG A 58 0.06 -0.70 -14.32
N LEU A 59 1.34 -1.05 -14.26
CA LEU A 59 2.03 -1.80 -15.32
C LEU A 59 1.51 -3.25 -15.41
N VAL A 60 1.23 -3.88 -14.27
CA VAL A 60 0.64 -5.24 -14.21
C VAL A 60 -0.77 -5.30 -14.81
N ASP A 61 -1.55 -4.22 -14.69
CA ASP A 61 -2.91 -4.18 -15.23
C ASP A 61 -2.96 -3.95 -16.76
N ILE A 62 -1.82 -3.71 -17.43
CA ILE A 62 -1.77 -3.51 -18.89
C ILE A 62 -1.81 -4.87 -19.61
N GLU A 63 -2.82 -5.07 -20.46
CA GLU A 63 -3.07 -6.35 -21.15
C GLU A 63 -1.99 -6.72 -22.20
N ASP A 64 -1.24 -5.75 -22.72
CA ASP A 64 -0.14 -6.00 -23.66
C ASP A 64 1.22 -6.05 -22.95
N GLU A 65 1.57 -7.23 -22.46
CA GLU A 65 2.78 -7.49 -21.68
C GLU A 65 4.09 -7.16 -22.44
N GLN A 66 4.08 -7.11 -23.78
CA GLN A 66 5.31 -6.82 -24.55
C GLN A 66 5.72 -5.35 -24.46
N ASP A 67 4.76 -4.44 -24.29
CA ASP A 67 4.99 -2.99 -24.28
C ASP A 67 5.46 -2.45 -22.91
N VAL A 68 5.38 -3.26 -21.84
CA VAL A 68 5.64 -2.81 -20.46
C VAL A 68 6.68 -3.63 -19.71
N LYS A 69 7.23 -4.68 -20.32
CA LYS A 69 8.12 -5.63 -19.63
C LYS A 69 9.41 -4.97 -19.10
N ALA A 70 9.98 -4.04 -19.86
CA ALA A 70 11.21 -3.35 -19.47
C ALA A 70 10.95 -2.37 -18.31
N GLU A 71 9.84 -1.64 -18.39
CA GLU A 71 9.36 -0.71 -17.37
C GLU A 71 9.03 -1.45 -16.07
N LEU A 72 8.31 -2.57 -16.15
CA LEU A 72 7.98 -3.40 -14.99
C LEU A 72 9.25 -3.92 -14.30
N ALA A 73 10.20 -4.44 -15.08
CA ALA A 73 11.49 -4.89 -14.53
C ALA A 73 12.27 -3.75 -13.86
N SER A 74 12.24 -2.54 -14.41
CA SER A 74 12.88 -1.37 -13.82
C SER A 74 12.22 -0.95 -12.50
N VAL A 75 10.89 -0.97 -12.43
CA VAL A 75 10.14 -0.63 -11.21
C VAL A 75 10.35 -1.71 -10.14
N ASP A 76 10.38 -2.98 -10.53
CA ASP A 76 10.66 -4.09 -9.62
C ASP A 76 12.07 -3.98 -9.02
N GLU A 77 13.09 -3.61 -9.83
CA GLU A 77 14.46 -3.37 -9.34
C GLU A 77 14.50 -2.19 -8.33
N GLU A 78 13.74 -1.12 -8.57
CA GLU A 78 13.61 -0.03 -7.58
C GLU A 78 12.89 -0.48 -6.30
N LEU A 79 11.90 -1.37 -6.40
CA LEU A 79 11.15 -1.91 -5.26
C LEU A 79 12.01 -2.82 -4.37
N GLU A 80 13.08 -3.44 -4.87
CA GLU A 80 14.01 -4.23 -4.05
C GLU A 80 14.61 -3.41 -2.89
N ALA A 81 14.79 -2.09 -3.07
CA ALA A 81 15.27 -1.18 -2.01
C ALA A 81 14.24 -0.93 -0.88
N TYR A 82 13.03 -1.46 -1.03
CA TYR A 82 11.91 -1.34 -0.12
C TYR A 82 11.37 -2.72 0.32
N GLU A 83 12.13 -3.80 0.10
CA GLU A 83 11.75 -5.15 0.51
C GLU A 83 11.40 -5.22 2.01
N ASP A 84 12.10 -4.49 2.87
CA ASP A 84 11.78 -4.39 4.30
C ASP A 84 10.40 -3.77 4.58
N LEU A 85 9.87 -2.92 3.69
CA LEU A 85 8.49 -2.44 3.79
C LEU A 85 7.50 -3.46 3.24
N ILE A 86 7.90 -4.34 2.34
CA ILE A 86 7.01 -5.35 1.71
C ILE A 86 6.84 -6.56 2.63
N SER A 87 7.93 -7.05 3.23
CA SER A 87 7.96 -8.30 4.00
C SER A 87 7.79 -8.10 5.52
N THR A 88 7.60 -6.88 5.99
CA THR A 88 7.36 -6.60 7.42
C THR A 88 5.94 -6.95 7.85
N ASP A 89 5.79 -7.41 9.10
CA ASP A 89 4.51 -7.66 9.77
C ASP A 89 3.92 -6.39 10.44
N ASP A 90 4.60 -5.24 10.33
CA ASP A 90 4.19 -4.00 10.98
C ASP A 90 2.98 -3.33 10.32
N TRP A 91 2.50 -3.85 9.18
CA TRP A 91 1.32 -3.35 8.50
C TRP A 91 0.05 -3.68 9.26
N HIS A 92 -0.77 -2.66 9.51
CA HIS A 92 -2.04 -2.85 10.18
C HIS A 92 -3.05 -1.76 9.82
N LEU A 93 -4.32 -2.11 10.03
CA LEU A 93 -5.44 -1.19 10.05
C LEU A 93 -5.82 -0.88 11.50
N VAL A 94 -6.19 0.36 11.79
CA VAL A 94 -6.78 0.77 13.07
C VAL A 94 -8.27 1.00 12.86
N SER A 95 -9.13 0.27 13.57
CA SER A 95 -10.58 0.46 13.51
C SER A 95 -11.01 1.78 14.17
N GLU A 96 -12.25 2.21 13.95
CA GLU A 96 -12.83 3.37 14.66
C GLU A 96 -12.90 3.15 16.18
N GLN A 97 -12.86 1.90 16.65
CA GLN A 97 -12.83 1.53 18.07
C GLN A 97 -11.40 1.50 18.63
N GLY A 98 -10.38 1.67 17.78
CA GLY A 98 -8.97 1.61 18.15
C GLY A 98 -8.37 0.20 18.11
N ASP A 99 -9.07 -0.77 17.53
CA ASP A 99 -8.56 -2.14 17.39
C ASP A 99 -7.48 -2.17 16.30
N LEU A 100 -6.35 -2.80 16.62
CA LEU A 100 -5.27 -3.06 15.67
C LEU A 100 -5.58 -4.35 14.92
N ILE A 101 -5.64 -4.25 13.59
CA ILE A 101 -5.95 -5.37 12.70
C ILE A 101 -4.77 -5.58 11.76
N PRO A 102 -3.95 -6.61 12.00
CA PRO A 102 -2.79 -6.90 11.17
C PRO A 102 -3.19 -7.27 9.74
N ILE A 103 -2.45 -6.74 8.77
CA ILE A 103 -2.64 -7.00 7.35
C ILE A 103 -1.30 -7.33 6.70
N LEU A 104 -1.35 -8.00 5.55
CA LEU A 104 -0.18 -8.07 4.67
C LEU A 104 0.05 -6.70 4.00
N CYS A 105 1.24 -6.48 3.45
CA CYS A 105 1.53 -5.29 2.65
C CYS A 105 0.41 -5.05 1.62
N PRO A 106 -0.24 -3.88 1.62
CA PRO A 106 -1.32 -3.59 0.71
C PRO A 106 -0.82 -3.35 -0.71
N ILE A 107 -1.70 -3.56 -1.69
CA ILE A 107 -1.52 -3.13 -3.07
C ILE A 107 -2.22 -1.78 -3.24
N LEU A 108 -1.47 -0.76 -3.60
CA LEU A 108 -1.92 0.62 -3.79
C LEU A 108 -2.01 0.95 -5.28
N ARG A 109 -3.01 1.74 -5.66
CA ARG A 109 -3.26 2.13 -7.06
C ARG A 109 -3.42 3.64 -7.21
N PHE A 110 -3.07 4.18 -8.38
CA PHE A 110 -3.21 5.62 -8.68
C PHE A 110 -4.64 6.15 -8.61
N SER A 111 -5.64 5.27 -8.74
CA SER A 111 -7.08 5.59 -8.56
C SER A 111 -7.47 5.81 -7.10
N ASN A 112 -6.51 5.82 -6.17
CA ASN A 112 -6.71 5.69 -4.73
C ASN A 112 -7.36 4.38 -4.32
N GLU A 113 -7.45 3.39 -5.21
CA GLU A 113 -7.88 2.05 -4.85
C GLU A 113 -6.79 1.36 -4.03
N ILE A 114 -7.24 0.57 -3.07
CA ILE A 114 -6.37 -0.25 -2.22
C ILE A 114 -6.96 -1.65 -2.14
N VAL A 115 -6.07 -2.64 -2.22
CA VAL A 115 -6.37 -4.05 -1.97
C VAL A 115 -5.52 -4.53 -0.81
N TRP A 116 -6.13 -5.18 0.17
CA TRP A 116 -5.41 -5.76 1.31
C TRP A 116 -5.96 -7.13 1.68
N ARG A 117 -5.20 -7.84 2.52
CA ARG A 117 -5.57 -9.13 3.11
C ARG A 117 -5.22 -9.13 4.57
N TRP A 118 -6.01 -9.83 5.38
CA TRP A 118 -5.66 -10.08 6.78
C TRP A 118 -4.34 -10.85 6.87
N ASN A 119 -3.49 -10.51 7.84
CA ASN A 119 -2.31 -11.31 8.16
C ASN A 119 -2.76 -12.49 9.05
N PRO A 120 -2.73 -13.75 8.57
CA PRO A 120 -3.18 -14.90 9.36
C PRO A 120 -2.18 -15.32 10.44
N GLU A 121 -0.97 -14.76 10.46
CA GLU A 121 0.12 -15.13 11.37
C GLU A 121 0.20 -14.26 12.63
N SER A 122 -0.74 -13.32 12.82
CA SER A 122 -0.83 -12.44 13.99
C SER A 122 -1.65 -12.98 15.16
#